data_AF-A0A1E3HC14-F1
#
_entry.id   AF-A0A1E3HC14-F1
#
_cell.length_a   1.000
_cell.length_b   1.000
_cell.length_c   1.000
_cell.angle_alpha   90.00
_cell.angle_beta   90.00
_cell.angle_gamma   90.00
#
_symmetry.space_group_name_H-M   'P 1'
#
loop_
_entity.id
_entity.type
_entity.pdbx_description
1 polymer ?
#
loop_
_entity_poly.entity_id
_entity_poly.type
_entity_poly.pdbx_seq_one_letter_code
_entity_poly.pdbx_strand_id
1 'polypeptide(L)'
;MVVFPASWLLAGFCVLPLATAYPASANTTIEDHSLSSSLSSSGPESTSSGALHSGQDRPRFMSHDTPSDHYPLDSIWWQASSHHIPRTVVLDGCRLADAKIKLEEGDKEMQEVLDNLLRQANIWMEQGPWTVVANSKSVPNGTNHDYASQAPYWWANNWNDTSSNETCPYVQRDGVVNPESLEYTSHQDRLSMFTASYTLALAWYYTDNPYYRAHAADILRTWFITNSTAMTPHLNHSQIIPCANDGRAIGVIDFSQQYTDVLDTAAILSTVYDATWNSGTEAVFREWNTEYLAWLTDSAFGKTELAAANNHGAFARLQIAGVAAYVGQYELARSMTSGTKALIDNYITANGSQPLELARTRSWHYTCFDLVAYTRLADIGVQLGVDLWGYEGPDGQSILGAIDFLIPYATGNQTWPYPELSFFQYAPSDSINAAADQGDEAAKAAVPYIAYSPSTGNQWPLRPSAEQLDNIASTG
;
A
#
# COMPACT_ATOMS: atom_id res chain seq x y z
N MET A 1 -30.02 24.68 42.18
CA MET A 1 -30.76 23.59 41.50
C MET A 1 -31.10 24.08 40.10
N VAL A 2 -30.06 24.19 39.27
CA VAL A 2 -29.78 23.31 38.12
C VAL A 2 -30.89 23.37 37.08
N VAL A 3 -30.68 24.31 36.17
CA VAL A 3 -31.33 24.50 34.88
C VAL A 3 -30.41 23.81 33.86
N PHE A 4 -30.97 22.97 32.98
CA PHE A 4 -30.29 22.51 31.76
C PHE A 4 -31.02 23.10 30.55
N PRO A 5 -30.34 23.75 29.61
CA PRO A 5 -30.90 24.05 28.30
C PRO A 5 -30.51 22.99 27.28
N ALA A 6 -31.45 22.74 26.37
CA ALA A 6 -31.29 22.01 25.14
C ALA A 6 -30.67 22.91 24.05
N SER A 7 -29.67 22.40 23.33
CA SER A 7 -29.36 22.83 21.96
C SER A 7 -28.35 21.87 21.31
N TRP A 8 -28.85 20.95 20.50
CA TRP A 8 -28.10 20.26 19.43
C TRP A 8 -28.93 20.43 18.16
N LEU A 9 -28.39 21.16 17.18
CA LEU A 9 -28.69 21.05 15.75
C LEU A 9 -27.88 22.11 14.99
N LEU A 10 -27.15 21.64 13.97
CA LEU A 10 -26.52 22.33 12.82
C LEU A 10 -25.00 22.15 12.74
N ALA A 11 -24.59 21.01 12.17
CA ALA A 11 -23.44 20.97 11.27
C ALA A 11 -23.96 20.47 9.93
N GLY A 12 -23.94 21.35 8.93
CA GLY A 12 -24.52 21.13 7.61
C GLY A 12 -23.66 20.23 6.75
N PHE A 13 -24.29 19.24 6.14
CA PHE A 13 -23.77 18.53 4.98
C PHE A 13 -23.78 19.48 3.77
N CYS A 14 -22.60 19.80 3.24
CA CYS A 14 -22.46 20.39 1.91
C CYS A 14 -22.54 19.28 0.87
N VAL A 15 -23.73 19.08 0.30
CA VAL A 15 -23.94 18.29 -0.93
C VAL A 15 -24.05 19.28 -2.09
N LEU A 16 -23.08 19.26 -3.00
CA LEU A 16 -23.18 19.97 -4.29
C LEU A 16 -24.01 19.14 -5.28
N PRO A 17 -24.87 19.77 -6.11
CA PRO A 17 -25.86 19.06 -6.92
C PRO A 17 -25.29 18.53 -8.25
N LEU A 18 -25.72 17.31 -8.59
CA LEU A 18 -25.56 16.64 -9.88
C LEU A 18 -26.23 17.45 -11.01
N ALA A 19 -25.47 17.64 -12.11
CA ALA A 19 -25.98 18.21 -13.35
C ALA A 19 -26.63 17.14 -14.24
N THR A 20 -27.88 17.43 -14.59
CA THR A 20 -28.78 16.92 -15.63
C THR A 20 -28.22 16.05 -16.76
N ALA A 21 -28.85 14.88 -16.95
CA ALA A 21 -28.80 14.05 -18.15
C ALA A 21 -29.85 14.49 -19.20
N TYR A 22 -29.55 14.31 -20.48
CA TYR A 22 -30.50 14.30 -21.60
C TYR A 22 -30.46 12.91 -22.31
N PRO A 23 -31.56 12.49 -22.98
CA PRO A 23 -31.81 11.10 -23.31
C PRO A 23 -31.43 10.74 -24.75
N ALA A 24 -31.11 9.46 -24.98
CA ALA A 24 -31.14 8.86 -26.30
C ALA A 24 -31.88 7.53 -26.27
N SER A 25 -33.01 7.51 -26.97
CA SER A 25 -33.77 6.33 -27.37
C SER A 25 -33.10 5.61 -28.54
N ALA A 26 -33.10 4.28 -28.55
CA ALA A 26 -33.78 3.47 -29.58
C ALA A 26 -33.42 1.98 -29.49
N ASN A 27 -34.46 1.16 -29.62
CA ASN A 27 -34.48 -0.28 -29.83
C ASN A 27 -33.43 -0.80 -30.82
N THR A 28 -32.92 -2.01 -30.56
CA THR A 28 -32.99 -3.13 -31.52
C THR A 28 -32.68 -4.46 -30.83
N THR A 29 -33.71 -5.31 -30.76
CA THR A 29 -33.65 -6.77 -30.64
C THR A 29 -33.04 -7.37 -31.90
N ILE A 30 -32.07 -8.31 -31.81
CA ILE A 30 -31.93 -9.50 -32.69
C ILE A 30 -31.10 -10.59 -31.97
N GLU A 31 -31.80 -11.69 -31.70
CA GLU A 31 -31.48 -13.13 -31.83
C GLU A 31 -30.16 -13.76 -31.35
N ASP A 32 -30.37 -14.68 -30.40
CA ASP A 32 -29.65 -15.93 -30.17
C ASP A 32 -29.29 -16.68 -31.46
N HIS A 33 -28.01 -17.10 -31.57
CA HIS A 33 -27.67 -18.34 -32.24
C HIS A 33 -26.57 -19.08 -31.48
N SER A 34 -27.01 -20.16 -30.84
CA SER A 34 -26.20 -21.28 -30.39
C SER A 34 -25.74 -22.11 -31.60
N LEU A 35 -24.44 -22.44 -31.67
CA LEU A 35 -23.96 -23.63 -32.38
C LEU A 35 -22.70 -24.17 -31.70
N SER A 36 -22.84 -25.35 -31.13
CA SER A 36 -21.80 -26.29 -30.73
C SER A 36 -21.17 -26.97 -31.96
N SER A 37 -19.86 -27.27 -31.94
CA SER A 37 -19.33 -28.66 -31.96
C SER A 37 -17.84 -28.80 -32.33
N SER A 38 -17.16 -29.59 -31.48
CA SER A 38 -16.14 -30.63 -31.75
C SER A 38 -14.79 -30.36 -32.46
N LEU A 39 -13.72 -30.49 -31.66
CA LEU A 39 -12.63 -31.50 -31.73
C LEU A 39 -12.04 -31.90 -33.10
N SER A 40 -10.72 -31.76 -33.25
CA SER A 40 -9.80 -32.93 -33.39
C SER A 40 -8.32 -32.53 -33.34
N SER A 41 -7.55 -33.46 -32.81
CA SER A 41 -6.10 -33.47 -32.57
C SER A 41 -5.34 -34.13 -33.74
N SER A 42 -4.06 -33.76 -33.94
CA SER A 42 -2.90 -34.66 -34.15
C SER A 42 -1.68 -33.90 -34.72
N GLY A 43 -0.51 -34.05 -34.07
CA GLY A 43 0.82 -33.83 -34.68
C GLY A 43 1.29 -35.08 -35.45
N PRO A 44 2.60 -35.39 -35.60
CA PRO A 44 3.80 -34.67 -35.16
C PRO A 44 4.99 -34.69 -36.18
N GLU A 45 6.20 -34.36 -35.67
CA GLU A 45 7.56 -34.68 -36.14
C GLU A 45 8.13 -33.91 -37.36
N SER A 46 9.44 -33.75 -37.56
CA SER A 46 10.67 -33.62 -36.76
C SER A 46 11.81 -33.40 -37.78
N THR A 47 12.93 -32.79 -37.37
CA THR A 47 14.33 -33.18 -37.68
C THR A 47 15.31 -32.01 -37.87
N SER A 48 16.50 -32.31 -37.37
CA SER A 48 17.71 -31.52 -37.11
C SER A 48 18.70 -31.44 -38.28
N SER A 49 19.54 -30.40 -38.30
CA SER A 49 21.01 -30.38 -38.49
C SER A 49 21.42 -28.90 -38.66
N GLY A 50 22.59 -28.35 -38.33
CA GLY A 50 23.91 -28.86 -38.02
C GLY A 50 24.96 -27.96 -38.69
N ALA A 51 25.96 -27.48 -37.92
CA ALA A 51 27.30 -27.01 -38.33
C ALA A 51 27.58 -25.53 -38.73
N LEU A 52 28.36 -24.87 -37.84
CA LEU A 52 29.73 -24.30 -37.98
C LEU A 52 30.10 -23.18 -39.00
N HIS A 53 30.97 -22.29 -38.50
CA HIS A 53 31.82 -21.24 -39.12
C HIS A 53 31.08 -19.95 -39.52
N SER A 54 31.59 -18.73 -39.33
CA SER A 54 32.95 -18.20 -39.11
C SER A 54 32.85 -16.81 -38.47
N GLY A 55 33.90 -16.38 -37.76
CA GLY A 55 33.96 -15.09 -37.09
C GLY A 55 33.99 -13.88 -38.02
N GLN A 56 33.55 -12.74 -37.50
CA GLN A 56 34.01 -11.42 -37.89
C GLN A 56 33.80 -10.40 -36.76
N ASP A 57 34.91 -9.78 -36.43
CA ASP A 57 35.20 -8.61 -35.59
C ASP A 57 34.03 -7.68 -35.20
N ARG A 58 33.91 -7.42 -33.90
CA ARG A 58 33.40 -6.16 -33.34
C ARG A 58 34.30 -5.68 -32.19
N PRO A 59 34.47 -4.35 -32.03
CA PRO A 59 35.61 -3.77 -31.30
C PRO A 59 35.45 -3.86 -29.79
N ARG A 60 36.59 -4.08 -29.12
CA ARG A 60 36.77 -4.04 -27.65
C ARG A 60 36.20 -2.74 -27.06
N PHE A 61 35.20 -2.88 -26.19
CA PHE A 61 34.95 -1.91 -25.15
C PHE A 61 36.05 -2.02 -24.10
N MET A 62 36.59 -0.87 -23.70
CA MET A 62 37.55 -0.72 -22.62
C MET A 62 36.94 -1.28 -21.32
N SER A 63 37.56 -2.32 -20.79
CA SER A 63 37.36 -2.79 -19.43
C SER A 63 37.93 -1.73 -18.48
N HIS A 64 37.08 -1.07 -17.71
CA HIS A 64 37.55 -0.39 -16.51
C HIS A 64 37.89 -1.43 -15.44
N ASP A 65 39.12 -1.35 -14.97
CA ASP A 65 39.66 -2.10 -13.85
C ASP A 65 38.70 -2.05 -12.65
N THR A 66 38.29 -3.22 -12.16
CA THR A 66 37.67 -3.38 -10.85
C THR A 66 38.78 -3.70 -9.86
N PRO A 67 39.07 -2.84 -8.86
CA PRO A 67 39.91 -3.25 -7.74
C PRO A 67 39.10 -4.21 -6.87
N SER A 68 39.59 -5.45 -6.82
CA SER A 68 39.21 -6.44 -5.83
C SER A 68 39.68 -5.99 -4.45
N ASP A 69 38.83 -5.28 -3.72
CA ASP A 69 39.01 -5.08 -2.28
C ASP A 69 37.79 -5.67 -1.56
N HIS A 70 38.05 -6.72 -0.77
CA HIS A 70 37.13 -7.26 0.20
C HIS A 70 36.82 -6.18 1.25
N TYR A 71 35.76 -5.42 1.03
CA TYR A 71 35.16 -4.61 2.09
C TYR A 71 34.34 -5.55 2.99
N PRO A 72 34.48 -5.49 4.33
CA PRO A 72 33.60 -6.21 5.22
C PRO A 72 32.16 -5.72 4.99
N LEU A 73 31.23 -6.65 4.76
CA LEU A 73 29.79 -6.37 4.56
C LEU A 73 29.08 -5.90 5.85
N ASP A 74 29.82 -5.77 6.95
CA ASP A 74 29.35 -5.17 8.18
C ASP A 74 29.72 -3.68 8.19
N SER A 75 28.70 -2.81 8.21
CA SER A 75 28.76 -1.40 8.63
C SER A 75 28.81 -0.25 7.60
N ILE A 76 28.31 -0.38 6.37
CA ILE A 76 27.95 0.84 5.59
C ILE A 76 26.72 1.56 6.19
N TRP A 77 25.91 0.85 6.97
CA TRP A 77 24.61 1.32 7.47
C TRP A 77 24.64 2.05 8.84
N TRP A 78 25.80 2.18 9.48
CA TRP A 78 25.91 2.77 10.84
C TRP A 78 27.08 3.72 11.06
N GLN A 79 27.86 4.06 10.02
CA GLN A 79 28.83 5.15 10.14
C GLN A 79 28.16 6.49 9.81
N ALA A 80 28.42 7.49 10.66
CA ALA A 80 27.72 8.77 10.70
C ALA A 80 27.85 9.57 9.39
N SER A 81 26.86 9.46 8.50
CA SER A 81 26.59 10.44 7.44
C SER A 81 25.36 11.25 7.85
N SER A 82 25.59 12.55 8.10
CA SER A 82 24.65 13.65 8.37
C SER A 82 23.27 13.26 8.94
N HIS A 83 22.98 13.68 10.18
CA HIS A 83 21.68 13.55 10.87
C HIS A 83 20.43 14.04 10.10
N HIS A 84 20.56 14.52 8.85
CA HIS A 84 19.46 15.04 8.03
C HIS A 84 18.95 14.04 6.96
N ILE A 85 19.62 12.89 6.74
CA ILE A 85 19.14 11.87 5.78
C ILE A 85 18.31 10.83 6.55
N PRO A 86 16.98 10.72 6.32
CA PRO A 86 16.14 9.73 6.95
C PRO A 86 16.59 8.30 6.61
N ARG A 87 16.55 7.40 7.60
CA ARG A 87 16.80 5.96 7.39
C ARG A 87 15.48 5.22 7.31
N THR A 88 14.69 5.60 6.32
CA THR A 88 13.40 5.02 5.99
C THR A 88 13.54 3.57 5.53
N VAL A 89 12.44 2.84 5.51
CA VAL A 89 12.32 1.44 5.10
C VAL A 89 11.93 1.31 3.64
N VAL A 90 11.01 2.16 3.17
CA VAL A 90 10.54 2.15 1.77
C VAL A 90 11.09 3.35 1.01
N LEU A 91 10.84 4.57 1.48
CA LEU A 91 11.35 5.78 0.85
C LEU A 91 12.88 5.75 0.76
N ASP A 92 13.43 6.28 -0.33
CA ASP A 92 14.86 6.58 -0.43
C ASP A 92 15.19 7.87 0.32
N GLY A 93 15.85 7.73 1.47
CA GLY A 93 16.25 8.86 2.32
C GLY A 93 17.15 9.88 1.63
N CYS A 94 18.04 9.44 0.72
CA CYS A 94 18.90 10.36 -0.05
C CYS A 94 18.04 11.20 -1.00
N ARG A 95 17.05 10.59 -1.64
CA ARG A 95 16.12 11.31 -2.52
C ARG A 95 15.25 12.31 -1.75
N LEU A 96 14.86 12.00 -0.51
CA LEU A 96 14.18 12.98 0.35
C LEU A 96 15.11 14.17 0.66
N ALA A 97 16.37 13.92 1.00
CA ALA A 97 17.34 14.97 1.27
C ALA A 97 17.61 15.86 0.03
N ASP A 98 17.76 15.26 -1.14
CA ASP A 98 17.92 15.98 -2.41
C ASP A 98 16.70 16.86 -2.73
N ALA A 99 15.49 16.36 -2.48
CA ALA A 99 14.26 17.13 -2.65
C ALA A 99 14.19 18.32 -1.67
N LYS A 100 14.62 18.13 -0.41
CA LYS A 100 14.71 19.22 0.57
C LYS A 100 15.70 20.30 0.12
N ILE A 101 16.87 19.92 -0.39
CA ILE A 101 17.85 20.88 -0.94
C ILE A 101 17.25 21.69 -2.09
N LYS A 102 16.57 21.04 -3.04
CA LYS A 102 15.92 21.75 -4.17
C LYS A 102 14.87 22.76 -3.69
N LEU A 103 14.08 22.41 -2.67
CA LEU A 103 13.12 23.32 -2.05
C LEU A 103 13.82 24.53 -1.40
N GLU A 104 14.92 24.31 -0.67
CA GLU A 104 15.73 25.37 -0.06
C GLU A 104 16.39 26.29 -1.10
N GLU A 105 16.73 25.75 -2.28
CA GLU A 105 17.24 26.50 -3.43
C GLU A 105 16.13 27.25 -4.22
N GLY A 106 14.86 27.05 -3.86
CA GLY A 106 13.71 27.73 -4.46
C GLY A 106 13.23 27.12 -5.77
N ASP A 107 13.40 25.82 -5.96
CA ASP A 107 12.82 25.08 -7.10
C ASP A 107 11.29 25.23 -7.11
N LYS A 108 10.78 25.83 -8.19
CA LYS A 108 9.36 26.18 -8.31
C LYS A 108 8.46 24.97 -8.51
N GLU A 109 8.93 23.95 -9.23
CA GLU A 109 8.13 22.75 -9.48
C GLU A 109 8.00 21.95 -8.18
N MET A 110 9.08 21.82 -7.42
CA MET A 110 9.05 21.21 -6.09
C MET A 110 8.18 22.02 -5.12
N GLN A 111 8.19 23.35 -5.20
CA GLN A 111 7.35 24.20 -4.36
C GLN A 111 5.85 23.96 -4.61
N GLU A 112 5.41 23.76 -5.87
CA GLU A 112 4.02 23.43 -6.17
C GLU A 112 3.60 22.07 -5.57
N VAL A 113 4.50 21.08 -5.60
CA VAL A 113 4.27 19.78 -4.94
C VAL A 113 4.21 19.93 -3.42
N LEU A 114 5.09 20.75 -2.84
CA LEU A 114 5.09 21.05 -1.41
C LEU A 114 3.79 21.75 -0.99
N ASP A 115 3.32 22.73 -1.75
CA ASP A 115 2.07 23.44 -1.45
C ASP A 115 0.87 22.48 -1.42
N ASN A 116 0.86 21.46 -2.29
CA ASN A 116 -0.14 20.39 -2.22
C ASN A 116 0.00 19.59 -0.92
N LEU A 117 1.19 19.06 -0.62
CA LEU A 117 1.47 18.34 0.62
C LEU A 117 1.03 19.13 1.87
N LEU A 118 1.33 20.44 1.90
CA LEU A 118 0.96 21.32 3.02
C LEU A 118 -0.55 21.55 3.14
N ARG A 119 -1.29 21.60 2.03
CA ARG A 119 -2.77 21.63 2.09
C ARG A 119 -3.31 20.38 2.76
N GLN A 120 -2.75 19.20 2.46
CA GLN A 120 -3.14 17.95 3.11
C GLN A 120 -2.71 17.93 4.58
N ALA A 121 -1.47 18.32 4.88
CA ALA A 121 -0.96 18.39 6.25
C ALA A 121 -1.80 19.31 7.14
N ASN A 122 -2.23 20.46 6.62
CA ASN A 122 -3.06 21.40 7.37
C ASN A 122 -4.45 20.83 7.71
N ILE A 123 -5.03 19.98 6.85
CA ILE A 123 -6.28 19.27 7.17
C ILE A 123 -6.05 18.25 8.30
N TRP A 124 -4.89 17.58 8.31
CA TRP A 124 -4.55 16.61 9.36
C TRP A 124 -4.16 17.24 10.69
N MET A 125 -3.69 18.49 10.69
CA MET A 125 -3.44 19.25 11.92
C MET A 125 -4.69 19.50 12.77
N GLU A 126 -5.89 19.39 12.17
CA GLU A 126 -7.17 19.62 12.85
C GLU A 126 -7.83 18.33 13.37
N GLN A 127 -7.16 17.17 13.23
CA GLN A 127 -7.73 15.85 13.50
C GLN A 127 -6.81 15.00 14.38
N GLY A 128 -7.38 13.98 15.03
CA GLY A 128 -6.64 13.06 15.90
C GLY A 128 -6.16 13.70 17.22
N PRO A 129 -5.24 13.03 17.94
CA PRO A 129 -4.74 11.68 17.65
C PRO A 129 -5.83 10.61 17.82
N TRP A 130 -5.65 9.45 17.18
CA TRP A 130 -6.59 8.33 17.23
C TRP A 130 -6.07 7.20 18.12
N THR A 131 -6.95 6.32 18.58
CA THR A 131 -6.60 5.18 19.45
C THR A 131 -7.58 4.02 19.30
N VAL A 132 -7.08 2.79 19.46
CA VAL A 132 -7.90 1.57 19.45
C VAL A 132 -8.87 1.47 20.64
N VAL A 133 -8.58 2.16 21.75
CA VAL A 133 -9.43 2.10 22.95
C VAL A 133 -10.74 2.87 22.82
N ALA A 134 -10.95 3.56 21.68
CA ALA A 134 -12.14 4.35 21.38
C ALA A 134 -13.28 3.55 20.72
N ASN A 135 -13.08 2.27 20.40
CA ASN A 135 -14.13 1.42 19.82
C ASN A 135 -15.43 1.50 20.65
N SER A 136 -16.55 1.79 20.00
CA SER A 136 -17.85 1.86 20.67
C SER A 136 -18.39 0.47 21.03
N LYS A 137 -17.97 -0.54 20.27
CA LYS A 137 -18.26 -1.95 20.50
C LYS A 137 -17.10 -2.65 21.20
N SER A 138 -17.43 -3.51 22.17
CA SER A 138 -16.42 -4.32 22.87
C SER A 138 -15.75 -5.31 21.90
N VAL A 139 -14.44 -5.47 22.06
CA VAL A 139 -13.67 -6.48 21.34
C VAL A 139 -14.01 -7.87 21.90
N PRO A 140 -14.46 -8.83 21.07
CA PRO A 140 -14.88 -10.14 21.55
C PRO A 140 -13.67 -10.95 22.03
N ASN A 141 -13.73 -11.48 23.26
CA ASN A 141 -12.65 -12.24 23.89
C ASN A 141 -11.28 -11.51 23.93
N GLY A 142 -11.29 -10.18 23.85
CA GLY A 142 -10.11 -9.33 23.92
C GLY A 142 -10.29 -8.18 24.92
N THR A 143 -9.45 -7.18 24.77
CA THR A 143 -9.43 -5.94 25.55
C THR A 143 -9.70 -4.74 24.64
N ASN A 144 -9.99 -3.58 25.22
CA ASN A 144 -10.09 -2.34 24.45
C ASN A 144 -8.74 -1.89 23.84
N HIS A 145 -7.61 -2.46 24.27
CA HIS A 145 -6.31 -2.21 23.66
C HIS A 145 -6.07 -3.04 22.38
N ASP A 146 -6.96 -3.97 22.05
CA ASP A 146 -6.80 -4.80 20.87
C ASP A 146 -7.42 -4.12 19.65
N TYR A 147 -6.67 -4.07 18.55
CA TYR A 147 -7.23 -3.60 17.27
C TYR A 147 -8.36 -4.52 16.84
N ALA A 148 -9.51 -3.92 16.55
CA ALA A 148 -10.68 -4.64 16.08
C ALA A 148 -11.22 -4.05 14.77
N SER A 149 -11.66 -4.93 13.88
CA SER A 149 -12.44 -4.58 12.70
C SER A 149 -13.42 -5.71 12.41
N GLN A 150 -14.56 -5.40 11.79
CA GLN A 150 -15.53 -6.41 11.35
C GLN A 150 -15.45 -6.57 9.84
N ALA A 151 -15.60 -7.80 9.35
CA ALA A 151 -15.70 -8.08 7.93
C ALA A 151 -16.90 -7.32 7.32
N PRO A 152 -16.68 -6.38 6.38
CA PRO A 152 -17.70 -5.40 6.01
C PRO A 152 -18.91 -6.00 5.31
N TYR A 153 -18.78 -7.18 4.70
CA TYR A 153 -19.85 -7.81 3.91
C TYR A 153 -20.62 -8.90 4.66
N TRP A 154 -20.50 -8.98 5.99
CA TRP A 154 -21.19 -9.99 6.80
C TRP A 154 -22.33 -9.33 7.58
N TRP A 155 -23.55 -9.83 7.35
CA TRP A 155 -24.79 -9.27 7.90
C TRP A 155 -25.47 -10.29 8.81
N ALA A 156 -26.18 -9.82 9.84
CA ALA A 156 -27.02 -10.68 10.66
C ALA A 156 -28.05 -11.44 9.81
N ASN A 157 -28.36 -12.69 10.15
CA ASN A 157 -29.29 -13.54 9.38
C ASN A 157 -30.68 -12.89 9.20
N ASN A 158 -31.14 -12.14 10.20
CA ASN A 158 -32.41 -11.40 10.21
C ASN A 158 -32.33 -10.02 9.53
N TRP A 159 -31.28 -9.69 8.78
CA TRP A 159 -31.11 -8.36 8.17
C TRP A 159 -32.30 -7.89 7.31
N ASN A 160 -33.05 -8.83 6.71
CA ASN A 160 -34.21 -8.58 5.86
C ASN A 160 -35.56 -8.80 6.57
N ASP A 161 -35.54 -9.27 7.82
CA ASP A 161 -36.72 -9.49 8.65
C ASP A 161 -36.37 -9.16 10.10
N THR A 162 -36.46 -7.88 10.44
CA THR A 162 -36.18 -7.38 11.79
C THR A 162 -37.21 -7.83 12.83
N SER A 163 -38.27 -8.57 12.44
CA SER A 163 -39.19 -9.20 13.37
C SER A 163 -38.66 -10.53 13.92
N SER A 164 -37.68 -11.13 13.25
CA SER A 164 -36.92 -12.28 13.75
C SER A 164 -35.83 -11.82 14.72
N ASN A 165 -35.66 -12.54 15.83
CA ASN A 165 -34.56 -12.33 16.78
C ASN A 165 -33.32 -13.18 16.46
N GLU A 166 -33.36 -13.97 15.38
CA GLU A 166 -32.27 -14.87 15.00
C GLU A 166 -31.23 -14.11 14.15
N THR A 167 -30.20 -13.57 14.79
CA THR A 167 -29.13 -12.80 14.12
C THR A 167 -27.99 -13.66 13.57
N CYS A 168 -27.86 -14.91 14.04
CA CYS A 168 -26.80 -15.84 13.63
C CYS A 168 -27.35 -16.98 12.74
N PRO A 169 -26.50 -17.63 11.92
CA PRO A 169 -25.14 -17.21 11.58
C PRO A 169 -25.17 -15.93 10.73
N TYR A 170 -24.13 -15.11 10.81
CA TYR A 170 -24.01 -14.00 9.86
C TYR A 170 -23.88 -14.56 8.44
N VAL A 171 -24.50 -13.87 7.47
CA VAL A 171 -24.52 -14.24 6.06
C VAL A 171 -23.71 -13.25 5.24
N GLN A 172 -22.91 -13.75 4.32
CA GLN A 172 -22.11 -12.92 3.43
C GLN A 172 -22.99 -12.29 2.35
N ARG A 173 -22.82 -10.99 2.13
CA ARG A 173 -23.45 -10.18 1.08
C ARG A 173 -22.38 -9.36 0.40
N ASP A 174 -21.70 -9.99 -0.55
CA ASP A 174 -20.56 -9.41 -1.24
C ASP A 174 -20.90 -8.03 -1.85
N GLY A 175 -20.00 -7.06 -1.67
CA GLY A 175 -20.17 -5.68 -2.11
C GLY A 175 -21.20 -4.83 -1.34
N VAL A 176 -21.90 -5.38 -0.33
CA VAL A 176 -22.90 -4.63 0.47
C VAL A 176 -22.38 -4.43 1.89
N VAL A 177 -21.94 -3.21 2.22
CA VAL A 177 -21.31 -2.90 3.51
C VAL A 177 -22.34 -2.89 4.65
N ASN A 178 -22.13 -3.73 5.66
CA ASN A 178 -22.86 -3.73 6.93
C ASN A 178 -22.43 -2.52 7.78
N PRO A 179 -23.33 -1.56 8.08
CA PRO A 179 -22.98 -0.38 8.88
C PRO A 179 -22.52 -0.72 10.30
N GLU A 180 -22.87 -1.90 10.84
CA GLU A 180 -22.35 -2.40 12.12
C GLU A 180 -20.82 -2.48 12.14
N SER A 181 -20.18 -2.67 10.97
CA SER A 181 -18.71 -2.72 10.91
C SER A 181 -18.06 -1.39 11.30
N LEU A 182 -18.80 -0.28 11.23
CA LEU A 182 -18.32 1.06 11.62
C LEU A 182 -18.27 1.25 13.15
N GLU A 183 -18.84 0.34 13.94
CA GLU A 183 -18.78 0.39 15.40
C GLU A 183 -17.39 0.00 15.96
N TYR A 184 -16.58 -0.71 15.16
CA TYR A 184 -15.16 -0.90 15.41
C TYR A 184 -14.36 0.24 14.76
N THR A 185 -14.37 1.40 15.41
CA THR A 185 -13.78 2.65 14.88
C THR A 185 -12.30 2.52 14.54
N SER A 186 -11.58 1.63 15.24
CA SER A 186 -10.16 1.30 15.02
C SER A 186 -9.82 1.09 13.54
N HIS A 187 -10.73 0.50 12.74
CA HIS A 187 -10.48 0.27 11.32
C HIS A 187 -10.28 1.58 10.53
N GLN A 188 -11.17 2.56 10.73
CA GLN A 188 -11.06 3.88 10.10
C GLN A 188 -9.99 4.73 10.77
N ASP A 189 -9.93 4.69 12.10
CA ASP A 189 -8.97 5.43 12.91
C ASP A 189 -7.53 5.08 12.55
N ARG A 190 -7.25 3.80 12.24
CA ARG A 190 -5.95 3.33 11.74
C ARG A 190 -5.60 3.95 10.39
N LEU A 191 -6.53 4.00 9.43
CA LEU A 191 -6.28 4.62 8.12
C LEU A 191 -5.92 6.09 8.27
N SER A 192 -6.67 6.81 9.10
CA SER A 192 -6.40 8.21 9.41
C SER A 192 -5.05 8.38 10.12
N MET A 193 -4.73 7.50 11.08
CA MET A 193 -3.46 7.51 11.80
C MET A 193 -2.26 7.28 10.87
N PHE A 194 -2.32 6.30 9.97
CA PHE A 194 -1.27 6.05 8.98
C PHE A 194 -1.07 7.27 8.07
N THR A 195 -2.15 7.75 7.45
CA THR A 195 -2.09 8.84 6.47
C THR A 195 -1.66 10.17 7.11
N ALA A 196 -2.22 10.51 8.27
CA ALA A 196 -1.91 11.75 8.96
C ALA A 196 -0.45 11.78 9.43
N SER A 197 0.01 10.74 10.14
CA SER A 197 1.37 10.70 10.68
C SER A 197 2.42 10.82 9.56
N TYR A 198 2.23 10.11 8.46
CA TYR A 198 3.12 10.16 7.30
C TYR A 198 3.13 11.51 6.58
N THR A 199 1.93 12.06 6.32
CA THR A 199 1.79 13.39 5.69
C THR A 199 2.45 14.48 6.54
N LEU A 200 2.22 14.46 7.85
CA LEU A 200 2.75 15.45 8.79
C LEU A 200 4.28 15.31 8.95
N ALA A 201 4.82 14.09 9.00
CA ALA A 201 6.26 13.90 9.07
C ALA A 201 6.99 14.39 7.82
N LEU A 202 6.44 14.13 6.62
CA LEU A 202 6.99 14.67 5.36
C LEU A 202 6.88 16.20 5.33
N ALA A 203 5.72 16.77 5.69
CA ALA A 203 5.52 18.21 5.76
C ALA A 203 6.52 18.87 6.73
N TRP A 204 6.75 18.26 7.89
CA TRP A 204 7.80 18.71 8.81
C TRP A 204 9.18 18.61 8.17
N TYR A 205 9.55 17.46 7.61
CA TYR A 205 10.88 17.23 7.05
C TYR A 205 11.25 18.29 6.01
N TYR A 206 10.31 18.69 5.15
CA TYR A 206 10.55 19.68 4.10
C TYR A 206 10.47 21.14 4.56
N THR A 207 9.76 21.45 5.65
CA THR A 207 9.54 22.85 6.08
C THR A 207 10.20 23.24 7.38
N ASP A 208 10.72 22.26 8.13
CA ASP A 208 11.19 22.40 9.51
C ASP A 208 10.14 22.98 10.48
N ASN A 209 8.85 22.97 10.10
CA ASN A 209 7.77 23.49 10.94
C ASN A 209 7.51 22.54 12.14
N PRO A 210 7.79 22.97 13.39
CA PRO A 210 7.73 22.10 14.55
C PRO A 210 6.32 21.63 14.91
N TYR A 211 5.27 22.30 14.42
CA TYR A 211 3.89 21.89 14.71
C TYR A 211 3.50 20.59 14.00
N TYR A 212 3.90 20.40 12.74
CA TYR A 212 3.67 19.14 12.03
C TYR A 212 4.40 17.99 12.72
N ARG A 213 5.65 18.21 13.14
CA ARG A 213 6.45 17.23 13.87
C ARG A 213 5.79 16.79 15.17
N ALA A 214 5.39 17.76 16.00
CA ALA A 214 4.80 17.49 17.30
C ALA A 214 3.52 16.66 17.16
N HIS A 215 2.70 16.96 16.15
CA HIS A 215 1.45 16.24 15.89
C HIS A 215 1.70 14.82 15.35
N ALA A 216 2.63 14.65 14.39
CA ALA A 216 3.04 13.32 13.93
C ALA A 216 3.55 12.43 15.09
N ALA A 217 4.39 12.99 15.96
CA ALA A 217 4.89 12.29 17.14
C ALA A 217 3.78 11.95 18.15
N ASP A 218 2.82 12.86 18.37
CA ASP A 218 1.68 12.62 19.27
C ASP A 218 0.76 11.49 18.77
N ILE A 219 0.54 11.44 17.45
CA ILE A 219 -0.21 10.36 16.80
C ILE A 219 0.48 9.00 17.05
N LEU A 220 1.78 8.87 16.78
CA LEU A 220 2.51 7.62 17.02
C LEU A 220 2.55 7.25 18.50
N ARG A 221 2.76 8.22 19.39
CA ARG A 221 2.77 7.98 20.84
C ARG A 221 1.42 7.49 21.33
N THR A 222 0.33 8.10 20.88
CA THR A 222 -1.02 7.73 21.29
C THR A 222 -1.35 6.31 20.86
N TRP A 223 -1.03 5.94 19.61
CA TRP A 223 -1.38 4.61 19.10
C TRP A 223 -0.47 3.48 19.60
N PHE A 224 0.83 3.72 19.83
CA PHE A 224 1.80 2.63 20.06
C PHE A 224 2.49 2.65 21.43
N ILE A 225 2.49 3.77 22.16
CA ILE A 225 3.41 3.96 23.30
C ILE A 225 2.66 4.29 24.59
N THR A 226 1.71 5.22 24.54
CA THR A 226 1.01 5.72 25.72
C THR A 226 0.13 4.61 26.32
N ASN A 227 0.49 4.09 27.49
CA ASN A 227 -0.15 2.90 28.08
C ASN A 227 -1.69 2.97 28.19
N SER A 228 -2.29 4.14 28.34
CA SER A 228 -3.75 4.28 28.40
C SER A 228 -4.46 4.21 27.03
N THR A 229 -3.73 4.27 25.92
CA THR A 229 -4.26 4.36 24.56
C THR A 229 -3.57 3.43 23.56
N ALA A 230 -2.42 2.84 23.94
CA ALA A 230 -1.60 2.05 23.04
C ALA A 230 -2.30 0.75 22.62
N MET A 231 -2.13 0.39 21.36
CA MET A 231 -2.59 -0.87 20.80
C MET A 231 -1.71 -2.03 21.26
N THR A 232 -2.28 -3.20 21.53
CA THR A 232 -1.55 -4.47 21.68
C THR A 232 -0.94 -4.90 20.33
N PRO A 233 0.33 -5.34 20.25
CA PRO A 233 1.02 -5.62 18.98
C PRO A 233 0.56 -6.92 18.29
N HIS A 234 -0.73 -7.02 17.94
CA HIS A 234 -1.29 -8.12 17.14
C HIS A 234 -2.61 -7.73 16.46
N LEU A 235 -3.01 -8.50 15.44
CA LEU A 235 -4.30 -8.35 14.75
C LEU A 235 -5.25 -9.53 14.98
N ASN A 236 -5.22 -10.12 16.18
CA ASN A 236 -6.08 -11.24 16.55
C ASN A 236 -7.58 -10.94 16.37
N HIS A 237 -7.99 -9.67 16.41
CA HIS A 237 -9.38 -9.23 16.29
C HIS A 237 -9.71 -8.48 14.99
N SER A 238 -8.91 -8.70 13.95
CA SER A 238 -9.14 -8.12 12.62
C SER A 238 -10.15 -8.95 11.80
N GLN A 239 -11.06 -8.24 11.12
CA GLN A 239 -12.13 -8.76 10.29
C GLN A 239 -13.01 -9.84 10.94
N ILE A 240 -13.44 -9.56 12.17
CA ILE A 240 -14.43 -10.32 12.94
C ILE A 240 -15.65 -10.64 12.07
N ILE A 241 -16.16 -11.87 12.18
CA ILE A 241 -17.52 -12.22 11.74
C ILE A 241 -18.30 -12.63 13.00
N PRO A 242 -19.28 -11.83 13.44
CA PRO A 242 -20.09 -12.18 14.60
C PRO A 242 -20.67 -13.60 14.48
N CYS A 243 -20.70 -14.31 15.62
CA CYS A 243 -21.09 -15.72 15.74
C CYS A 243 -20.16 -16.76 15.08
N ALA A 244 -19.12 -16.36 14.33
CA ALA A 244 -18.27 -17.29 13.59
C ALA A 244 -16.80 -17.26 14.01
N ASN A 245 -16.24 -16.09 14.30
CA ASN A 245 -14.87 -15.94 14.79
C ASN A 245 -14.68 -14.58 15.48
N ASP A 246 -13.62 -14.47 16.27
CA ASP A 246 -13.21 -13.22 16.92
C ASP A 246 -12.18 -12.44 16.10
N GLY A 247 -11.85 -12.92 14.89
CA GLY A 247 -10.89 -12.38 13.93
C GLY A 247 -10.41 -13.47 12.96
N ARG A 248 -9.73 -13.09 11.88
CA ARG A 248 -9.27 -14.02 10.83
C ARG A 248 -8.01 -13.55 10.11
N ALA A 249 -7.27 -14.50 9.54
CA ALA A 249 -5.99 -14.27 8.88
C ALA A 249 -6.00 -13.13 7.83
N ILE A 250 -7.06 -13.08 7.00
CA ILE A 250 -7.20 -12.05 5.96
C ILE A 250 -7.35 -10.62 6.50
N GLY A 251 -7.52 -10.44 7.81
CA GLY A 251 -7.48 -9.15 8.47
C GLY A 251 -6.07 -8.60 8.71
N VAL A 252 -5.02 -9.37 8.47
CA VAL A 252 -3.63 -8.85 8.40
C VAL A 252 -3.52 -7.75 7.35
N ILE A 253 -4.29 -7.86 6.25
CA ILE A 253 -4.40 -6.84 5.20
C ILE A 253 -4.74 -5.45 5.74
N ASP A 254 -5.46 -5.35 6.86
CA ASP A 254 -5.83 -4.07 7.43
C ASP A 254 -4.58 -3.22 7.72
N PHE A 255 -3.48 -3.81 8.19
CA PHE A 255 -2.25 -3.04 8.40
C PHE A 255 -1.32 -3.07 7.18
N SER A 256 -1.14 -4.21 6.53
CA SER A 256 -0.07 -4.40 5.54
C SER A 256 -0.17 -3.49 4.32
N GLN A 257 -1.35 -2.93 4.04
CA GLN A 257 -1.57 -1.98 2.94
C GLN A 257 -0.72 -0.71 3.05
N GLN A 258 -0.44 -0.24 4.27
CA GLN A 258 0.15 1.09 4.47
C GLN A 258 1.04 1.17 5.73
N TYR A 259 1.16 0.13 6.56
CA TYR A 259 1.91 0.21 7.82
C TYR A 259 3.38 0.64 7.65
N THR A 260 4.00 0.36 6.51
CA THR A 260 5.35 0.81 6.19
C THR A 260 5.50 2.33 6.16
N ASP A 261 4.43 3.09 5.89
CA ASP A 261 4.43 4.57 6.02
C ASP A 261 4.71 5.02 7.46
N VAL A 262 4.19 4.27 8.44
CA VAL A 262 4.39 4.54 9.87
C VAL A 262 5.85 4.31 10.27
N LEU A 263 6.47 3.28 9.68
CA LEU A 263 7.89 2.99 9.89
C LEU A 263 8.76 4.10 9.30
N ASP A 264 8.44 4.55 8.09
CA ASP A 264 9.10 5.68 7.44
C ASP A 264 8.90 6.99 8.22
N THR A 265 7.69 7.21 8.75
CA THR A 265 7.37 8.34 9.63
C THR A 265 8.29 8.36 10.85
N ALA A 266 8.42 7.23 11.55
CA ALA A 266 9.29 7.12 12.72
C ALA A 266 10.76 7.37 12.35
N ALA A 267 11.23 6.84 11.23
CA ALA A 267 12.58 7.06 10.73
C ALA A 267 12.85 8.53 10.35
N ILE A 268 11.87 9.20 9.73
CA ILE A 268 11.93 10.64 9.45
C ILE A 268 12.01 11.42 10.77
N LEU A 269 11.10 11.17 11.71
CA LEU A 269 11.11 11.82 13.03
C LEU A 269 12.43 11.61 13.78
N SER A 270 13.09 10.48 13.59
CA SER A 270 14.38 10.15 14.21
C SER A 270 15.60 10.81 13.57
N THR A 271 15.46 11.58 12.48
CA THR A 271 16.54 12.44 11.96
C THR A 271 16.98 13.49 12.98
N VAL A 272 16.02 14.03 13.75
CA VAL A 272 16.26 15.01 14.81
C VAL A 272 15.52 14.55 16.05
N TYR A 273 16.15 14.52 17.23
CA TYR A 273 15.46 14.22 18.49
C TYR A 273 15.07 15.50 19.25
N ASP A 274 13.89 15.47 19.86
CA ASP A 274 13.39 16.53 20.74
C ASP A 274 12.49 15.95 21.87
N ALA A 275 11.78 16.82 22.58
CA ALA A 275 10.90 16.39 23.67
C ALA A 275 9.68 15.57 23.20
N THR A 276 9.27 15.70 21.94
CA THR A 276 8.10 15.00 21.38
C THR A 276 8.47 13.61 20.89
N TRP A 277 9.62 13.46 20.23
CA TRP A 277 10.20 12.21 19.75
C TRP A 277 11.71 12.19 20.02
N ASN A 278 12.14 11.34 20.96
CA ASN A 278 13.53 11.12 21.33
C ASN A 278 13.88 9.63 21.25
N SER A 279 15.15 9.30 21.47
CA SER A 279 15.65 7.92 21.45
C SER A 279 14.93 6.97 22.41
N GLY A 280 14.43 7.45 23.55
CA GLY A 280 13.62 6.66 24.47
C GLY A 280 12.24 6.34 23.90
N THR A 281 11.57 7.33 23.32
CA THR A 281 10.29 7.13 22.60
C THR A 281 10.45 6.17 21.44
N GLU A 282 11.49 6.35 20.61
CA GLU A 282 11.79 5.46 19.49
C GLU A 282 12.07 4.03 19.96
N ALA A 283 12.82 3.84 21.06
CA ALA A 283 13.10 2.52 21.59
C ALA A 283 11.81 1.76 21.97
N VAL A 284 10.83 2.42 22.59
CA VAL A 284 9.53 1.80 22.91
C VAL A 284 8.76 1.46 21.63
N PHE A 285 8.76 2.33 20.63
CA PHE A 285 8.13 2.04 19.34
C PHE A 285 8.80 0.87 18.59
N ARG A 286 10.13 0.77 18.66
CA ARG A 286 10.90 -0.37 18.12
C ARG A 286 10.59 -1.67 18.86
N GLU A 287 10.39 -1.62 20.18
CA GLU A 287 9.99 -2.80 20.96
C GLU A 287 8.59 -3.29 20.53
N TRP A 288 7.62 -2.37 20.43
CA TRP A 288 6.29 -2.68 19.92
C TRP A 288 6.33 -3.39 18.56
N ASN A 289 7.17 -2.87 17.65
CA ASN A 289 7.38 -3.47 16.32
C ASN A 289 8.08 -4.83 16.38
N THR A 290 8.95 -5.05 17.37
CA THR A 290 9.62 -6.33 17.57
C THR A 290 8.62 -7.39 18.02
N GLU A 291 7.75 -7.05 18.97
CA GLU A 291 6.65 -7.92 19.39
C GLU A 291 5.66 -8.19 18.24
N TYR A 292 5.31 -7.15 17.47
CA TYR A 292 4.41 -7.27 16.33
C TYR A 292 4.99 -8.15 15.22
N LEU A 293 6.29 -8.02 14.93
CA LEU A 293 6.99 -8.88 13.98
C LEU A 293 6.95 -10.35 14.40
N ALA A 294 7.19 -10.63 15.68
CA ALA A 294 7.09 -11.99 16.21
C ALA A 294 5.67 -12.54 16.03
N TRP A 295 4.63 -11.74 16.30
CA TRP A 295 3.26 -12.14 16.01
C TRP A 295 3.02 -12.40 14.51
N LEU A 296 3.53 -11.54 13.62
CA LEU A 296 3.40 -11.72 12.17
C LEU A 296 4.08 -13.00 11.66
N THR A 297 5.23 -13.38 12.20
CA THR A 297 5.96 -14.58 11.72
C THR A 297 5.46 -15.87 12.37
N ASP A 298 5.00 -15.81 13.62
CA ASP A 298 4.78 -17.01 14.43
C ASP A 298 3.30 -17.38 14.58
N SER A 299 2.39 -16.41 14.49
CA SER A 299 0.94 -16.63 14.63
C SER A 299 0.35 -17.42 13.46
N ALA A 300 -0.80 -18.07 13.72
CA ALA A 300 -1.57 -18.72 12.67
C ALA A 300 -2.08 -17.73 11.61
N PHE A 301 -2.37 -16.48 12.00
CA PHE A 301 -2.85 -15.44 11.08
C PHE A 301 -1.76 -15.06 10.10
N GLY A 302 -0.59 -14.65 10.61
CA GLY A 302 0.53 -14.24 9.76
C GLY A 302 1.03 -15.34 8.84
N LYS A 303 1.13 -16.60 9.33
CA LYS A 303 1.49 -17.76 8.50
C LYS A 303 0.48 -18.04 7.39
N THR A 304 -0.82 -17.92 7.68
CA THR A 304 -1.88 -18.15 6.68
C THR A 304 -1.89 -17.05 5.63
N GLU A 305 -1.75 -15.79 6.05
CA GLU A 305 -1.74 -14.65 5.13
C GLU A 305 -0.51 -14.67 4.21
N LEU A 306 0.68 -14.93 4.77
CA LEU A 306 1.93 -15.04 4.00
C LEU A 306 1.87 -16.15 2.93
N ALA A 307 1.11 -17.22 3.19
CA ALA A 307 0.92 -18.35 2.28
C ALA A 307 -0.10 -18.09 1.16
N ALA A 308 -0.82 -16.97 1.18
CA ALA A 308 -1.74 -16.61 0.11
C ALA A 308 -0.99 -16.38 -1.22
N ALA A 309 -1.65 -16.72 -2.34
CA ALA A 309 -1.06 -16.69 -3.68
C ALA A 309 -1.47 -15.46 -4.52
N ASN A 310 -2.26 -14.55 -3.95
CA ASN A 310 -2.70 -13.30 -4.57
C ASN A 310 -2.14 -12.10 -3.77
N ASN A 311 -2.72 -10.90 -3.97
CA ASN A 311 -2.33 -9.68 -3.26
C ASN A 311 -2.15 -9.81 -1.74
N HIS A 312 -2.92 -10.66 -1.05
CA HIS A 312 -2.72 -10.89 0.40
C HIS A 312 -1.31 -11.39 0.72
N GLY A 313 -0.77 -12.31 -0.09
CA GLY A 313 0.56 -12.85 0.10
C GLY A 313 1.67 -11.84 -0.24
N ALA A 314 1.44 -10.96 -1.21
CA ALA A 314 2.35 -9.87 -1.54
C ALA A 314 2.40 -8.83 -0.41
N PHE A 315 1.24 -8.39 0.08
CA PHE A 315 1.15 -7.44 1.18
C PHE A 315 1.67 -8.00 2.52
N ALA A 316 1.40 -9.28 2.84
CA ALA A 316 1.99 -9.92 4.01
C ALA A 316 3.53 -9.92 3.96
N ARG A 317 4.11 -10.19 2.79
CA ARG A 317 5.57 -10.08 2.57
C ARG A 317 6.06 -8.65 2.76
N LEU A 318 5.38 -7.66 2.16
CA LEU A 318 5.70 -6.23 2.32
C LEU A 318 5.77 -5.85 3.80
N GLN A 319 4.73 -6.24 4.56
CA GLN A 319 4.65 -5.90 5.97
C GLN A 319 5.77 -6.54 6.79
N ILE A 320 6.02 -7.85 6.63
CA ILE A 320 7.09 -8.55 7.36
C ILE A 320 8.44 -7.97 6.96
N ALA A 321 8.69 -7.74 5.66
CA ALA A 321 9.95 -7.16 5.18
C ALA A 321 10.20 -5.78 5.79
N GLY A 322 9.17 -4.92 5.78
CA GLY A 322 9.28 -3.57 6.27
C GLY A 322 9.51 -3.50 7.78
N VAL A 323 8.71 -4.24 8.56
CA VAL A 323 8.89 -4.28 10.03
C VAL A 323 10.24 -4.90 10.39
N ALA A 324 10.65 -5.98 9.73
CA ALA A 324 11.96 -6.61 9.94
C ALA A 324 13.12 -5.65 9.64
N ALA A 325 13.06 -4.91 8.53
CA ALA A 325 14.05 -3.89 8.20
C ALA A 325 14.08 -2.79 9.26
N TYR A 326 12.91 -2.28 9.69
CA TYR A 326 12.80 -1.23 10.70
C TYR A 326 13.44 -1.62 12.02
N VAL A 327 13.18 -2.84 12.52
CA VAL A 327 13.71 -3.30 13.82
C VAL A 327 15.16 -3.82 13.74
N GLY A 328 15.71 -3.99 12.54
CA GLY A 328 17.09 -4.42 12.30
C GLY A 328 17.27 -5.92 12.07
N GLN A 329 16.20 -6.66 11.80
CA GLN A 329 16.22 -8.06 11.38
C GLN A 329 16.42 -8.20 9.86
N TYR A 330 17.53 -7.68 9.35
CA TYR A 330 17.77 -7.53 7.90
C TYR A 330 17.79 -8.85 7.12
N GLU A 331 18.18 -9.98 7.73
CA GLU A 331 18.12 -11.28 7.05
C GLU A 331 16.69 -11.75 6.78
N LEU A 332 15.78 -11.52 7.73
CA LEU A 332 14.36 -11.80 7.53
C LEU A 332 13.80 -10.89 6.44
N ALA A 333 14.14 -9.60 6.47
CA ALA A 333 13.72 -8.65 5.44
C ALA A 333 14.22 -9.07 4.04
N ARG A 334 15.50 -9.44 3.91
CA ARG A 334 16.09 -9.98 2.67
C ARG A 334 15.41 -11.27 2.22
N SER A 335 15.04 -12.16 3.15
CA SER A 335 14.35 -13.39 2.82
C SER A 335 12.95 -13.12 2.27
N MET A 336 12.23 -12.13 2.81
CA MET A 336 10.91 -11.76 2.30
C MET A 336 11.00 -11.14 0.91
N THR A 337 11.92 -10.18 0.70
CA THR A 337 12.11 -9.55 -0.62
C THR A 337 12.60 -10.56 -1.66
N SER A 338 13.61 -11.38 -1.34
CA SER A 338 14.09 -12.42 -2.25
C SER A 338 13.03 -13.47 -2.56
N GLY A 339 12.22 -13.84 -1.56
CA GLY A 339 11.11 -14.78 -1.70
C GLY A 339 9.97 -14.27 -2.61
N THR A 340 9.87 -12.96 -2.84
CA THR A 340 8.91 -12.36 -3.78
C THR A 340 9.14 -12.80 -5.21
N LYS A 341 10.37 -13.18 -5.59
CA LYS A 341 10.68 -13.71 -6.94
C LYS A 341 9.80 -14.90 -7.31
N ALA A 342 9.61 -15.83 -6.37
CA ALA A 342 8.73 -16.97 -6.58
C ALA A 342 7.25 -16.56 -6.71
N LEU A 343 6.83 -15.45 -6.11
CA LEU A 343 5.48 -14.94 -6.29
C LEU A 343 5.31 -14.34 -7.70
N ILE A 344 6.29 -13.55 -8.16
CA ILE A 344 6.36 -13.03 -9.54
C ILE A 344 6.25 -14.18 -10.55
N ASP A 345 7.08 -15.23 -10.39
CA ASP A 345 7.12 -16.40 -11.28
C ASP A 345 5.79 -17.18 -11.34
N ASN A 346 4.99 -17.17 -10.26
CA ASN A 346 3.75 -17.96 -10.20
C ASN A 346 2.50 -17.13 -10.53
N TYR A 347 2.60 -15.80 -10.48
CA TYR A 347 1.45 -14.91 -10.46
C TYR A 347 1.39 -13.95 -11.65
N ILE A 348 2.50 -13.30 -11.96
CA ILE A 348 2.60 -12.37 -13.09
C ILE A 348 2.83 -13.21 -14.35
N THR A 349 2.14 -12.88 -15.43
CA THR A 349 2.32 -13.56 -16.72
C THR A 349 3.39 -12.84 -17.56
N ALA A 350 3.87 -13.51 -18.61
CA ALA A 350 4.88 -12.97 -19.52
C ALA A 350 4.51 -11.60 -20.17
N ASN A 351 3.22 -11.29 -20.29
CA ASN A 351 2.76 -10.00 -20.83
C ASN A 351 2.46 -8.95 -19.74
N GLY A 352 2.83 -9.23 -18.48
CA GLY A 352 2.58 -8.38 -17.32
C GLY A 352 1.19 -8.50 -16.70
N SER A 353 0.26 -9.20 -17.33
CA SER A 353 -1.10 -9.34 -16.78
C SER A 353 -1.11 -10.17 -15.48
N GLN A 354 -2.07 -9.86 -14.60
CA GLN A 354 -2.27 -10.48 -13.29
C GLN A 354 -3.62 -11.24 -13.26
N PRO A 355 -3.68 -12.53 -13.63
CA PRO A 355 -4.95 -13.19 -13.94
C PRO A 355 -5.95 -13.27 -12.77
N LEU A 356 -5.50 -13.43 -11.52
CA LEU A 356 -6.43 -13.49 -10.38
C LEU A 356 -7.06 -12.13 -10.07
N GLU A 357 -6.32 -11.03 -10.25
CA GLU A 357 -6.85 -9.68 -10.12
C GLU A 357 -7.72 -9.27 -11.34
N LEU A 358 -7.38 -9.72 -12.55
CA LEU A 358 -8.18 -9.47 -13.75
C LEU A 358 -9.56 -10.15 -13.72
N ALA A 359 -9.71 -11.24 -12.97
CA ALA A 359 -10.98 -11.95 -12.79
C ALA A 359 -11.95 -11.24 -11.83
N ARG A 360 -11.52 -10.16 -11.16
CA ARG A 360 -12.32 -9.46 -10.14
C ARG A 360 -13.31 -8.48 -10.80
N THR A 361 -14.39 -8.16 -10.10
CA THR A 361 -15.38 -7.15 -10.53
C THR A 361 -14.83 -5.73 -10.54
N ARG A 362 -13.73 -5.50 -9.81
CA ARG A 362 -12.91 -4.29 -9.82
C ARG A 362 -11.48 -4.60 -10.27
N SER A 363 -11.34 -5.15 -11.46
CA SER A 363 -10.06 -5.67 -11.96
C SER A 363 -8.97 -4.59 -12.12
N TRP A 364 -9.32 -3.36 -12.50
CA TRP A 364 -8.36 -2.25 -12.60
C TRP A 364 -7.79 -1.92 -11.22
N HIS A 365 -8.68 -1.77 -10.25
CA HIS A 365 -8.31 -1.49 -8.87
C HIS A 365 -7.36 -2.55 -8.32
N TYR A 366 -7.75 -3.83 -8.40
CA TYR A 366 -6.95 -4.90 -7.81
C TYR A 366 -5.58 -5.05 -8.50
N THR A 367 -5.53 -4.88 -9.83
CA THR A 367 -4.25 -4.94 -10.57
C THR A 367 -3.30 -3.81 -10.16
N CYS A 368 -3.83 -2.60 -9.91
CA CYS A 368 -3.04 -1.47 -9.41
C CYS A 368 -2.65 -1.67 -7.92
N PHE A 369 -3.59 -2.13 -7.11
CA PHE A 369 -3.41 -2.34 -5.67
C PHE A 369 -2.36 -3.41 -5.37
N ASP A 370 -2.34 -4.52 -6.11
CA ASP A 370 -1.33 -5.55 -5.94
C ASP A 370 0.07 -5.04 -6.32
N LEU A 371 0.18 -4.20 -7.36
CA LEU A 371 1.46 -3.57 -7.73
C LEU A 371 2.03 -2.69 -6.64
N VAL A 372 1.20 -2.01 -5.82
CA VAL A 372 1.69 -1.25 -4.67
C VAL A 372 2.54 -2.15 -3.74
N ALA A 373 2.13 -3.39 -3.52
CA ALA A 373 2.91 -4.31 -2.69
C ALA A 373 4.26 -4.67 -3.35
N TYR A 374 4.25 -5.01 -4.64
CA TYR A 374 5.45 -5.41 -5.38
C TYR A 374 6.46 -4.27 -5.51
N THR A 375 6.03 -3.06 -5.86
CA THR A 375 6.93 -1.92 -6.04
C THR A 375 7.56 -1.52 -4.71
N ARG A 376 6.79 -1.46 -3.62
CA ARG A 376 7.32 -1.15 -2.28
C ARG A 376 8.26 -2.25 -1.78
N LEU A 377 7.97 -3.53 -2.06
CA LEU A 377 8.89 -4.63 -1.79
C LEU A 377 10.20 -4.49 -2.57
N ALA A 378 10.13 -4.03 -3.82
CA ALA A 378 11.30 -3.77 -4.64
C ALA A 378 12.13 -2.60 -4.10
N ASP A 379 11.49 -1.54 -3.62
CA ASP A 379 12.16 -0.41 -2.97
C ASP A 379 12.86 -0.83 -1.66
N ILE A 380 12.20 -1.63 -0.81
CA ILE A 380 12.86 -2.27 0.34
C ILE A 380 14.04 -3.15 -0.13
N GLY A 381 13.83 -3.88 -1.23
CA GLY A 381 14.85 -4.72 -1.86
C GLY A 381 16.11 -3.94 -2.24
N VAL A 382 15.97 -2.80 -2.91
CA VAL A 382 17.08 -1.91 -3.28
C VAL A 382 17.91 -1.54 -2.05
N GLN A 383 17.25 -1.13 -0.95
CA GLN A 383 17.93 -0.78 0.30
C GLN A 383 18.67 -1.96 0.93
N LEU A 384 18.23 -3.19 0.68
CA LEU A 384 18.81 -4.43 1.21
C LEU A 384 19.77 -5.13 0.24
N GLY A 385 20.01 -4.56 -0.96
CA GLY A 385 20.83 -5.17 -2.00
C GLY A 385 20.16 -6.35 -2.72
N VAL A 386 18.83 -6.43 -2.69
CA VAL A 386 18.02 -7.41 -3.43
C VAL A 386 17.36 -6.71 -4.62
N ASP A 387 17.83 -7.01 -5.82
CA ASP A 387 17.25 -6.47 -7.04
C ASP A 387 15.97 -7.24 -7.42
N LEU A 388 14.82 -6.60 -7.18
CA LEU A 388 13.50 -7.04 -7.65
C LEU A 388 13.01 -6.23 -8.85
N TRP A 389 13.45 -4.98 -9.00
CA TRP A 389 13.10 -4.13 -10.15
C TRP A 389 13.66 -4.70 -11.46
N GLY A 390 14.91 -5.17 -11.44
CA GLY A 390 15.58 -5.85 -12.55
C GLY A 390 15.33 -7.36 -12.62
N TYR A 391 14.47 -7.92 -11.77
CA TYR A 391 14.17 -9.35 -11.82
C TYR A 391 13.24 -9.71 -12.98
N GLU A 392 13.64 -10.71 -13.75
CA GLU A 392 12.84 -11.34 -14.79
C GLU A 392 12.74 -12.84 -14.51
N GLY A 393 11.50 -13.33 -14.41
CA GLY A 393 11.19 -14.75 -14.24
C GLY A 393 11.48 -15.56 -15.50
N PRO A 394 11.45 -16.90 -15.41
CA PRO A 394 11.84 -17.78 -16.52
C PRO A 394 11.00 -17.62 -17.79
N ASP A 395 9.75 -17.15 -17.67
CA ASP A 395 8.86 -16.91 -18.81
C ASP A 395 8.76 -15.42 -19.20
N GLY A 396 9.61 -14.54 -18.65
CA GLY A 396 9.61 -13.09 -18.94
C GLY A 396 8.82 -12.24 -17.95
N GLN A 397 8.56 -12.76 -16.75
CA GLN A 397 7.63 -12.16 -15.79
C GLN A 397 8.37 -11.16 -14.93
N SER A 398 7.85 -9.95 -14.79
CA SER A 398 8.55 -8.89 -14.08
C SER A 398 7.58 -7.84 -13.51
N ILE A 399 8.04 -7.12 -12.49
CA ILE A 399 7.31 -5.97 -11.94
C ILE A 399 7.17 -4.88 -13.01
N LEU A 400 8.25 -4.60 -13.75
CA LEU A 400 8.24 -3.61 -14.85
C LEU A 400 7.24 -4.01 -15.95
N GLY A 401 7.26 -5.27 -16.39
CA GLY A 401 6.29 -5.76 -17.39
C GLY A 401 4.84 -5.65 -16.91
N ALA A 402 4.57 -5.86 -15.62
CA ALA A 402 3.24 -5.68 -15.05
C ALA A 402 2.80 -4.20 -14.97
N ILE A 403 3.73 -3.27 -14.80
CA ILE A 403 3.46 -1.83 -14.89
C ILE A 403 3.22 -1.43 -16.36
N ASP A 404 4.02 -1.94 -17.29
CA ASP A 404 3.87 -1.72 -18.73
C ASP A 404 2.50 -2.15 -19.24
N PHE A 405 1.98 -3.27 -18.73
CA PHE A 405 0.65 -3.75 -19.03
C PHE A 405 -0.44 -2.71 -18.73
N LEU A 406 -0.27 -1.87 -17.70
CA LEU A 406 -1.24 -0.84 -17.30
C LEU A 406 -1.12 0.46 -18.11
N ILE A 407 0.06 0.77 -18.67
CA ILE A 407 0.36 2.05 -19.31
C ILE A 407 -0.66 2.46 -20.38
N PRO A 408 -1.07 1.60 -21.34
CA PRO A 408 -2.02 1.99 -22.38
C PRO A 408 -3.37 2.50 -21.83
N TYR A 409 -3.79 1.97 -20.68
CA TYR A 409 -5.04 2.33 -20.03
C TYR A 409 -4.88 3.53 -19.11
N ALA A 410 -3.76 3.61 -18.38
CA ALA A 410 -3.42 4.74 -17.52
C ALA A 410 -3.22 6.04 -18.32
N THR A 411 -2.74 5.93 -19.56
CA THR A 411 -2.56 7.08 -20.48
C THR A 411 -3.82 7.41 -21.29
N GLY A 412 -4.90 6.62 -21.16
CA GLY A 412 -6.13 6.81 -21.92
C GLY A 412 -6.04 6.45 -23.41
N ASN A 413 -4.94 5.80 -23.82
CA ASN A 413 -4.74 5.33 -25.20
C ASN A 413 -5.62 4.11 -25.53
N GLN A 414 -5.98 3.33 -24.53
CA GLN A 414 -6.90 2.19 -24.65
C GLN A 414 -7.94 2.20 -23.54
N THR A 415 -9.10 1.61 -23.83
CA THR A 415 -10.14 1.34 -22.83
C THR A 415 -9.81 0.04 -22.10
N TRP A 416 -9.93 0.04 -20.77
CA TRP A 416 -9.78 -1.16 -19.96
C TRP A 416 -10.77 -2.26 -20.39
N PRO A 417 -10.30 -3.44 -20.83
CA PRO A 417 -11.18 -4.44 -21.45
C PRO A 417 -11.76 -5.46 -20.45
N TYR A 418 -11.42 -5.34 -19.16
CA TYR A 418 -11.85 -6.25 -18.09
C TYR A 418 -12.93 -5.62 -17.21
N PRO A 419 -13.65 -6.41 -16.38
CA PRO A 419 -14.70 -5.90 -15.51
C PRO A 419 -14.18 -4.85 -14.51
N GLU A 420 -14.73 -3.64 -14.55
CA GLU A 420 -14.40 -2.60 -13.58
C GLU A 420 -15.66 -1.81 -13.21
N LEU A 421 -15.98 -1.76 -11.92
CA LEU A 421 -17.12 -0.98 -11.41
C LEU A 421 -16.79 0.51 -11.25
N SER A 422 -15.52 0.86 -11.00
CA SER A 422 -15.10 2.24 -10.83
C SER A 422 -13.66 2.44 -11.31
N PHE A 423 -13.52 2.94 -12.53
CA PHE A 423 -12.23 3.15 -13.17
C PHE A 423 -11.63 4.51 -12.77
N PHE A 424 -10.55 4.49 -12.01
CA PHE A 424 -9.75 5.67 -11.68
C PHE A 424 -8.44 5.64 -12.45
N GLN A 425 -8.36 6.41 -13.54
CA GLN A 425 -7.21 6.42 -14.45
C GLN A 425 -5.87 6.68 -13.75
N TYR A 426 -5.88 7.45 -12.66
CA TYR A 426 -4.69 7.82 -11.89
C TYR A 426 -4.19 6.72 -10.94
N ALA A 427 -4.91 5.60 -10.77
CA ALA A 427 -4.56 4.57 -9.78
C ALA A 427 -3.10 4.06 -9.87
N PRO A 428 -2.52 3.80 -11.07
CA PRO A 428 -1.14 3.32 -11.18
C PRO A 428 -0.12 4.47 -11.31
N SER A 429 -0.48 5.74 -11.10
CA SER A 429 0.42 6.87 -11.38
C SER A 429 1.73 6.76 -10.62
N ASP A 430 1.68 6.33 -9.36
CA ASP A 430 2.89 6.18 -8.56
C ASP A 430 3.73 4.97 -9.00
N SER A 431 3.10 3.84 -9.36
CA SER A 431 3.83 2.68 -9.88
C SER A 431 4.52 2.98 -11.22
N ILE A 432 3.87 3.76 -12.09
CA ILE A 432 4.46 4.20 -13.37
C ILE A 432 5.65 5.14 -13.12
N ASN A 433 5.51 6.10 -12.20
CA ASN A 433 6.65 6.94 -11.84
C ASN A 433 7.81 6.12 -11.21
N ALA A 434 7.50 5.12 -10.38
CA ALA A 434 8.48 4.20 -9.82
C ALA A 434 9.26 3.46 -10.92
N ALA A 435 8.56 2.86 -11.88
CA ALA A 435 9.19 2.20 -13.02
C ALA A 435 10.07 3.16 -13.84
N ALA A 436 9.60 4.40 -14.06
CA ALA A 436 10.37 5.42 -14.78
C ALA A 436 11.69 5.77 -14.07
N ASP A 437 11.67 5.88 -12.74
CA ASP A 437 12.87 6.13 -11.93
C ASP A 437 13.85 4.94 -11.98
N GLN A 438 13.34 3.72 -12.14
CA GLN A 438 14.15 2.51 -12.32
C GLN A 438 14.67 2.34 -13.76
N GLY A 439 14.35 3.29 -14.64
CA GLY A 439 14.88 3.33 -15.99
C GLY A 439 13.97 2.74 -17.06
N ASP A 440 12.75 2.32 -16.72
CA ASP A 440 11.83 1.76 -17.70
C ASP A 440 11.42 2.79 -18.78
N GLU A 441 11.61 2.43 -20.04
CA GLU A 441 11.43 3.36 -21.17
C GLU A 441 9.95 3.60 -21.51
N ALA A 442 9.09 2.59 -21.33
CA ALA A 442 7.66 2.75 -21.57
C ALA A 442 7.04 3.67 -20.50
N ALA A 443 7.42 3.47 -19.24
CA ALA A 443 7.02 4.29 -18.11
C ALA A 443 7.52 5.74 -18.25
N LYS A 444 8.80 5.96 -18.58
CA LYS A 444 9.34 7.31 -18.86
C LYS A 444 8.54 8.02 -19.96
N ALA A 445 8.20 7.31 -21.04
CA ALA A 445 7.39 7.86 -22.12
C ALA A 445 5.94 8.14 -21.68
N ALA A 446 5.42 7.41 -20.70
CA ALA A 446 4.06 7.55 -20.19
C ALA A 446 3.89 8.67 -19.16
N VAL A 447 4.89 8.98 -18.34
CA VAL A 447 4.82 9.98 -17.24
C VAL A 447 4.20 11.33 -17.65
N PRO A 448 4.46 11.90 -18.83
CA PRO A 448 3.81 13.15 -19.26
C PRO A 448 2.31 13.05 -19.54
N TYR A 449 1.77 11.83 -19.67
CA TYR A 449 0.40 11.55 -20.14
C TYR A 449 -0.49 10.86 -19.10
N ILE A 450 0.06 10.45 -17.96
CA ILE A 450 -0.73 9.84 -16.88
C ILE A 450 -1.52 10.90 -16.10
N ALA A 451 -2.70 10.51 -15.64
CA ALA A 451 -3.49 11.32 -14.74
C ALA A 451 -2.97 11.21 -13.29
N TYR A 452 -3.16 12.26 -12.51
CA TYR A 452 -2.94 12.24 -11.06
C TYR A 452 -4.26 12.45 -10.31
N SER A 453 -4.31 12.00 -9.07
CA SER A 453 -5.49 12.17 -8.22
C SER A 453 -5.90 13.64 -8.15
N PRO A 454 -7.18 13.99 -8.38
CA PRO A 454 -7.64 15.38 -8.27
C PRO A 454 -7.54 15.96 -6.85
N SER A 455 -7.56 15.11 -5.82
CA SER A 455 -7.53 15.55 -4.42
C SER A 455 -6.11 15.80 -3.91
N THR A 456 -5.14 15.00 -4.33
CA THR A 456 -3.75 15.06 -3.84
C THR A 456 -2.76 15.60 -4.88
N GLY A 457 -3.09 15.57 -6.17
CA GLY A 457 -2.18 15.93 -7.25
C GLY A 457 -0.99 14.96 -7.38
N ASN A 458 0.04 15.37 -8.14
CA ASN A 458 1.29 14.63 -8.21
C ASN A 458 2.10 14.86 -6.93
N GLN A 459 2.29 13.80 -6.14
CA GLN A 459 3.11 13.83 -4.91
C GLN A 459 4.46 13.13 -5.08
N TRP A 460 4.68 12.44 -6.21
CA TRP A 460 5.84 11.60 -6.44
C TRP A 460 7.19 12.30 -6.18
N PRO A 461 7.40 13.58 -6.56
CA PRO A 461 8.68 14.25 -6.33
C PRO A 461 9.08 14.41 -4.86
N LEU A 462 8.11 14.52 -3.94
CA LEU A 462 8.33 14.67 -2.50
C LEU A 462 8.00 13.40 -1.69
N ARG A 463 7.40 12.40 -2.34
CA ARG A 463 6.99 11.14 -1.73
C ARG A 463 7.15 10.00 -2.75
N PRO A 464 8.39 9.62 -3.10
CA PRO A 464 8.69 8.63 -4.12
C PRO A 464 8.53 7.19 -3.59
N SER A 465 7.31 6.83 -3.20
CA SER A 465 6.89 5.48 -2.80
C SER A 465 5.52 5.24 -3.40
N ALA A 466 5.25 4.05 -3.91
CA ALA A 466 3.92 3.75 -4.43
C ALA A 466 2.88 3.68 -3.31
N GLU A 467 1.73 4.32 -3.50
CA GLU A 467 0.59 4.22 -2.57
C GLU A 467 -0.67 3.75 -3.29
N GLN A 468 -1.62 3.23 -2.52
CA GLN A 468 -2.96 2.96 -3.03
C GLN A 468 -3.72 4.28 -3.19
N LEU A 469 -3.92 4.71 -4.44
CA LEU A 469 -4.54 6.00 -4.75
C LEU A 469 -6.07 5.93 -4.93
N ASP A 470 -6.63 4.74 -5.12
CA ASP A 470 -8.04 4.51 -5.43
C ASP A 470 -8.73 3.57 -4.43
N ASN A 471 -8.97 4.05 -3.20
CA ASN A 471 -9.52 3.24 -2.11
C ASN A 471 -10.87 2.57 -2.44
N ILE A 472 -11.08 1.34 -2.00
CA ILE A 472 -12.35 0.63 -2.17
C ILE A 472 -13.52 1.32 -1.46
N ALA A 473 -13.28 2.00 -0.34
CA ALA A 473 -14.29 2.66 0.47
C ALA A 473 -14.88 3.93 -0.18
N SER A 474 -14.24 4.49 -1.21
CA SER A 474 -14.75 5.68 -1.93
C SER A 474 -15.73 5.34 -3.06
N THR A 475 -16.00 4.05 -3.29
CA THR A 475 -17.00 3.58 -4.26
C THR A 475 -18.26 3.14 -3.53
N GLY A 476 -19.12 4.10 -3.21
CA GLY A 476 -20.41 3.89 -2.55
C GLY A 476 -21.33 5.08 -2.72
#